data_AF-A0A2R6FTF6-F1
#
_entry.id   AF-A0A2R6FTF6-F1
#
_cell.length_a   1.000
_cell.length_b   1.000
_cell.length_c   1.000
_cell.angle_alpha   90.00
_cell.angle_beta   90.00
_cell.angle_gamma   90.00
#
_symmetry.space_group_name_H-M   'P 1'
#
loop_
_entity.id
_entity.type
_entity.pdbx_description
1 polymer ?
#
loop_
_entity_poly.entity_id
_entity_poly.type
_entity_poly.pdbx_seq_one_letter_code
_entity_poly.pdbx_strand_id
1 'polypeptide(L)' 'MTDYTTVSIPKDLADRIEETIEGTSFQSTSDLVRFLLRSIVIQHQKQGELTEAQFGEIAEQLRDLGYLQ' A
#
# COMPACT_ATOMS: atom_id res chain seq x y z
N MET A 1 23.52 -5.34 -4.24
CA MET A 1 22.26 -5.84 -4.84
C MET A 1 21.17 -5.56 -3.85
N THR A 2 19.99 -5.14 -4.30
CA THR A 2 18.85 -4.96 -3.40
C THR A 2 18.22 -6.33 -3.17
N ASP A 3 18.08 -6.74 -1.91
CA ASP A 3 17.38 -7.97 -1.57
C ASP A 3 15.87 -7.74 -1.66
N TYR A 4 15.17 -8.65 -2.33
CA TYR A 4 13.73 -8.58 -2.51
C TYR A 4 13.05 -9.71 -1.73
N THR A 5 11.87 -9.42 -1.22
CA THR A 5 10.98 -10.40 -0.59
C THR A 5 9.62 -10.39 -1.30
N THR A 6 8.85 -11.44 -1.12
CA THR A 6 7.52 -11.59 -1.74
C THR A 6 6.44 -11.28 -0.71
N VAL A 7 5.40 -10.57 -1.13
CA VAL A 7 4.20 -10.31 -0.32
C VAL A 7 3.02 -11.02 -0.98
N SER A 8 2.29 -11.82 -0.21
CA SER A 8 1.06 -12.43 -0.69
C SER A 8 -0.11 -11.49 -0.46
N ILE A 9 -0.94 -11.30 -1.48
CA ILE A 9 -2.20 -10.55 -1.40
C ILE A 9 -3.33 -11.39 -2.00
N PRO A 10 -4.59 -11.13 -1.62
CA PRO A 10 -5.74 -11.75 -2.27
C PRO A 10 -5.73 -11.48 -3.77
N LYS A 11 -6.11 -12.49 -4.56
CA LYS A 11 -6.04 -12.40 -6.03
C LYS A 11 -6.99 -11.33 -6.57
N ASP A 12 -8.20 -11.26 -6.02
CA ASP A 12 -9.19 -10.25 -6.36
C ASP A 12 -8.69 -8.82 -6.09
N LEU A 13 -7.85 -8.63 -5.08
CA LEU A 13 -7.16 -7.35 -4.88
C LEU A 13 -6.19 -7.04 -6.00
N ALA A 14 -5.36 -8.01 -6.34
CA ALA A 14 -4.33 -7.84 -7.36
C ALA A 14 -4.99 -7.46 -8.69
N ASP A 15 -6.08 -8.16 -9.05
CA ASP A 15 -6.87 -7.91 -10.26
C ASP A 15 -7.47 -6.49 -10.24
N ARG A 16 -8.09 -6.05 -9.13
CA ARG A 16 -8.62 -4.67 -8.99
C ARG A 16 -7.54 -3.60 -9.07
N ILE A 17 -6.36 -3.87 -8.49
CA ILE A 17 -5.24 -2.93 -8.55
C ILE A 17 -4.74 -2.83 -9.99
N GLU A 18 -4.60 -3.95 -10.71
CA GLU A 18 -4.20 -3.96 -12.12
C GLU A 18 -5.12 -3.09 -12.97
N GLU A 19 -6.44 -3.24 -12.82
CA GLU A 19 -7.41 -2.38 -13.51
C GLU A 19 -7.27 -0.90 -13.13
N THR A 20 -7.03 -0.61 -11.85
CA THR A 20 -6.92 0.77 -11.33
C THR A 20 -5.66 1.48 -11.82
N ILE A 21 -4.56 0.75 -12.01
CA ILE A 21 -3.29 1.34 -12.47
C ILE A 21 -3.22 1.51 -13.99
N GLU A 22 -4.19 1.01 -14.76
CA GLU A 22 -4.28 1.26 -16.19
C GLU A 22 -4.35 2.77 -16.47
N GLY A 23 -3.43 3.26 -17.31
CA GLY A 23 -3.33 4.69 -17.63
C GLY A 23 -2.59 5.54 -16.60
N THR A 24 -2.05 4.93 -15.53
CA THR A 24 -1.15 5.60 -14.59
C THR A 24 0.32 5.39 -14.97
N SER A 25 1.26 6.00 -14.24
CA SER A 25 2.70 5.78 -14.41
C SER A 25 3.20 4.49 -13.75
N PHE A 26 2.35 3.74 -13.05
CA PHE A 26 2.75 2.49 -12.39
C PHE A 26 2.85 1.36 -13.42
N GLN A 27 3.94 0.59 -13.36
CA GLN A 27 4.19 -0.49 -14.32
C GLN A 27 3.72 -1.85 -13.81
N SER A 28 3.43 -1.97 -12.51
CA SER A 28 2.94 -3.19 -11.89
C SER A 28 2.29 -2.93 -10.53
N THR A 29 1.51 -3.91 -10.07
CA THR A 29 0.99 -3.97 -8.69
C THR A 29 2.11 -3.86 -7.65
N SER A 30 3.24 -4.52 -7.89
CA SER A 30 4.41 -4.45 -7.02
C SER A 30 5.00 -3.04 -6.91
N ASP A 31 4.99 -2.26 -7.99
CA ASP A 31 5.49 -0.88 -7.98
C ASP A 31 4.59 0.04 -7.16
N LEU A 32 3.27 -0.11 -7.33
CA LEU A 32 2.29 0.62 -6.52
C LEU A 32 2.45 0.27 -5.04
N VAL A 33 2.47 -1.02 -4.70
CA VAL A 33 2.59 -1.49 -3.31
C VAL A 33 3.90 -0.98 -2.70
N ARG A 34 5.01 -1.05 -3.44
CA ARG A 34 6.30 -0.52 -2.99
C ARG A 34 6.25 0.99 -2.74
N PHE A 35 5.59 1.75 -3.61
CA PHE A 35 5.39 3.19 -3.44
C PHE A 35 4.59 3.50 -2.18
N LEU A 36 3.46 2.80 -1.97
CA LEU A 36 2.61 2.98 -0.78
C LEU A 36 3.37 2.67 0.51
N LEU A 37 4.04 1.51 0.58
CA LEU A 37 4.85 1.12 1.73
C LEU A 37 5.95 2.14 2.02
N ARG A 38 6.63 2.64 0.97
CA ARG A 38 7.67 3.67 1.13
C ARG A 38 7.08 5.00 1.59
N SER A 39 5.91 5.39 1.09
CA SER A 39 5.22 6.62 1.53
C SER A 39 4.89 6.56 3.02
N ILE A 40 4.31 5.45 3.47
CA ILE A 40 3.95 5.21 4.88
C ILE A 40 5.22 5.26 5.77
N VAL A 41 6.27 4.54 5.39
CA VAL A 41 7.52 4.50 6.17
C VAL A 41 8.23 5.85 6.21
N ILE A 42 8.27 6.60 5.10
CA ILE A 42 8.90 7.92 5.05
C ILE A 42 8.12 8.93 5.90
N GLN A 43 6.79 8.90 5.84
CA GLN A 43 5.95 9.74 6.69
C GLN A 43 6.20 9.44 8.18
N HIS A 44 6.27 8.17 8.54
CA HIS A 44 6.61 7.71 9.88
C HIS A 44 8.01 8.17 10.35
N GLN A 45 9.02 8.11 9.48
CA GLN A 45 10.39 8.54 9.81
C GLN A 45 10.53 10.06 9.95
N LYS A 46 9.73 10.85 9.24
CA LYS A 46 9.76 12.32 9.34
C LYS A 46 9.04 12.86 10.57
N GLN A 47 8.05 12.15 11.11
CA GLN A 47 7.27 12.62 12.25
C GLN A 47 7.62 11.94 13.58
N GLY A 48 8.34 10.81 13.59
CA GLY A 48 8.60 10.06 14.81
C GLY A 48 7.30 9.41 15.29
N GLU A 49 7.15 8.15 14.94
CA GLU A 49 5.96 7.33 15.19
C GLU A 49 4.69 7.75 14.39
N LEU A 50 3.92 6.77 13.95
CA LEU A 50 2.63 7.01 13.28
C LEU A 50 1.71 7.51 14.36
N THR A 51 1.14 8.70 14.19
CA THR A 51 0.08 9.15 15.10
C THR A 51 -1.12 8.21 14.94
N GLU A 52 -1.85 7.93 16.03
CA GLU A 52 -3.05 7.08 15.98
C GLU A 52 -4.06 7.58 14.92
N ALA A 53 -4.12 8.88 14.67
CA ALA A 53 -4.95 9.48 13.64
C ALA A 53 -4.59 9.01 12.22
N GLN A 54 -3.30 8.99 11.88
CA GLN A 54 -2.82 8.53 10.57
C GLN A 54 -3.00 7.02 10.40
N PHE A 55 -2.84 6.25 11.48
CA PHE A 55 -3.15 4.83 11.45
C PHE A 55 -4.64 4.59 11.25
N GLY A 56 -5.49 5.43 11.86
CA GLY A 56 -6.95 5.41 11.68
C GLY A 56 -7.37 5.64 10.24
N GLU A 57 -6.79 6.62 9.54
CA GLU A 57 -7.08 6.87 8.13
C GLU A 57 -6.67 5.71 7.22
N ILE A 58 -5.50 5.10 7.47
CA ILE A 58 -5.06 3.91 6.74
C ILE A 58 -5.98 2.73 7.06
N ALA A 59 -6.39 2.55 8.31
CA ALA A 59 -7.29 1.49 8.71
C ALA A 59 -8.69 1.64 8.09
N GLU A 60 -9.22 2.86 7.98
CA GLU A 60 -10.48 3.16 7.26
C GLU A 60 -10.34 2.79 5.78
N GLN A 61 -9.28 3.24 5.12
CA GLN A 61 -9.01 2.88 3.72
C GLN A 61 -8.89 1.37 3.51
N LEU A 62 -8.22 0.68 4.44
CA LEU A 62 -8.10 -0.77 4.42
C LEU A 62 -9.46 -1.46 4.68
N ARG A 63 -10.32 -0.90 5.53
CA ARG A 63 -11.67 -1.41 5.80
C ARG A 63 -12.58 -1.25 4.59
N ASP A 64 -12.53 -0.11 3.92
CA ASP A 64 -13.27 0.16 2.67
C ASP A 64 -12.84 -0.77 1.53
N LEU A 65 -11.56 -1.13 1.52
CA LEU A 65 -10.99 -2.09 0.59
C LEU A 65 -11.20 -3.56 1.03
N GLY A 66 -11.78 -3.81 2.20
CA GLY A 66 -12.15 -5.14 2.70
C GLY A 66 -11.05 -5.91 3.43
N TYR A 67 -9.94 -5.26 3.81
CA TYR A 67 -8.78 -5.88 4.48
C TYR A 67 -8.90 -6.01 5.99
N LEU A 68 -9.81 -5.27 6.61
CA LEU A 68 -10.03 -5.24 8.05
C LEU A 68 -11.53 -5.46 8.32
N GLN A 69 -11.86 -6.28 9.33
CA GLN A 69 -13.22 -6.42 9.88
C GLN A 69 -13.34 -5.65 11.18
#